data_AF-A0AA96XIL6-F1
#
_entry.id   AF-A0AA96XIL6-F1
#
_cell.length_a   1.000
_cell.length_b   1.000
_cell.length_c   1.000
_cell.angle_alpha   90.00
_cell.angle_beta   90.00
_cell.angle_gamma   90.00
#
_symmetry.space_group_name_H-M   'P 1'
#
loop_
_entity.id
_entity.type
_entity.pdbx_description
1 polymer ?
#
loop_
_entity_poly.entity_id
_entity_poly.type
_entity_poly.pdbx_seq_one_letter_code
_entity_poly.pdbx_strand_id
1 'polypeptide(L)'
;MGKSTDEHVINPDGTCPHVVVKEDTEGGACLTGHDASLDPSTCSYRWQALTESKRNRTALYDKTPTAGARQKPAPMGLLATSAYLSNRGNLYPGQYGAVIRLPEPGDWHLDGPTRDNMEDAAGRPIPRGQNFSKHTWPYWHNSHHLIPKGLFNETIAEVEDADCQSLIRLALLRAGYNINHHINVIILPQDLEVARVLGLPRHLILEDGSWMVEGSPKFDHLGYNWNVQDRLEPIINRYAKACDAELRKNCDTSKFKLSKEELEELSNTCFRSVTEFGTTHPGEPISDMPRIPAF
;
A
#
# COMPACT_ATOMS: atom_id res chain seq x y z
N MET A 1 -6.34 -6.82 -19.68
CA MET A 1 -6.17 -5.37 -19.43
C MET A 1 -7.54 -4.71 -19.45
N GLY A 2 -8.25 -4.75 -18.32
CA GLY A 2 -9.46 -3.94 -18.15
C GLY A 2 -9.05 -2.47 -17.98
N LYS A 3 -9.84 -1.55 -18.54
CA LYS A 3 -9.67 -0.12 -18.26
C LYS A 3 -9.85 0.09 -16.76
N SER A 4 -8.92 0.80 -16.11
CA SER A 4 -9.12 1.31 -14.75
C SER A 4 -10.45 2.06 -14.72
N THR A 5 -11.42 1.57 -13.95
CA THR A 5 -12.65 2.29 -13.64
C THR A 5 -12.41 3.23 -12.45
N ASP A 6 -11.40 4.10 -12.57
CA ASP A 6 -11.16 5.22 -11.64
C ASP A 6 -12.30 6.27 -11.67
N GLU A 7 -13.40 5.99 -12.36
CA GLU A 7 -14.60 6.81 -12.38
C GLU A 7 -15.35 6.68 -11.05
N HIS A 8 -15.72 7.82 -10.50
CA HIS A 8 -16.57 7.86 -9.31
C HIS A 8 -17.94 7.29 -9.66
N VAL A 9 -18.38 6.28 -8.91
CA VAL A 9 -19.73 5.72 -9.07
C VAL A 9 -20.75 6.75 -8.61
N ILE A 10 -21.83 6.92 -9.37
CA ILE A 10 -22.88 7.92 -9.12
C ILE A 10 -24.18 7.19 -8.81
N ASN A 11 -24.94 7.68 -7.84
CA ASN A 11 -26.30 7.24 -7.58
C ASN A 11 -27.24 7.57 -8.77
N PRO A 12 -28.40 6.90 -8.90
CA PRO A 12 -29.39 7.23 -9.92
C PRO A 12 -29.90 8.69 -9.89
N ASP A 13 -29.81 9.36 -8.73
CA ASP A 13 -30.18 10.77 -8.55
C ASP A 13 -29.07 11.77 -8.92
N GLY A 14 -27.93 11.27 -9.44
CA GLY A 14 -26.79 12.10 -9.83
C GLY A 14 -25.82 12.43 -8.69
N THR A 15 -26.08 11.99 -7.45
CA THR A 15 -25.18 12.24 -6.31
C THR A 15 -24.04 11.22 -6.27
N CYS A 16 -22.85 11.63 -5.83
CA CYS A 16 -21.73 10.71 -5.64
C CYS A 16 -21.61 10.34 -4.15
N PRO A 17 -21.69 9.05 -3.77
CA PRO A 17 -21.53 8.62 -2.38
C PRO A 17 -20.05 8.57 -1.94
N HIS A 18 -19.11 9.03 -2.76
CA HIS A 18 -17.73 9.30 -2.37
C HIS A 18 -17.69 10.43 -1.33
N VAL A 19 -16.97 10.20 -0.24
CA VAL A 19 -16.84 11.18 0.86
C VAL A 19 -15.36 11.45 1.12
N VAL A 20 -15.00 12.73 1.03
CA VAL A 20 -13.68 13.23 1.39
C VAL A 20 -13.77 13.98 2.71
N VAL A 21 -13.04 13.50 3.72
CA VAL A 21 -12.83 14.23 4.97
C VAL A 21 -11.39 14.75 4.97
N LYS A 22 -11.22 16.03 5.33
CA LYS A 22 -9.91 16.66 5.43
C LYS A 22 -9.41 16.61 6.86
N GLU A 23 -8.10 16.49 7.03
CA GLU A 23 -7.39 16.49 8.31
C GLU A 23 -7.84 15.39 9.29
N ASP A 24 -8.56 14.39 8.79
CA ASP A 24 -9.00 13.21 9.56
C ASP A 24 -8.73 11.93 8.76
N THR A 25 -8.42 10.87 9.49
CA THR A 25 -8.22 9.53 8.93
C THR A 25 -9.54 8.78 8.75
N GLU A 26 -10.59 9.19 9.46
CA GLU A 26 -11.88 8.51 9.57
C GLU A 26 -12.99 9.18 8.75
N GLY A 27 -14.11 8.47 8.57
CA GLY A 27 -15.36 9.03 8.03
C GLY A 27 -15.39 9.26 6.52
N GLY A 28 -14.30 8.94 5.80
CA GLY A 28 -14.27 8.96 4.34
C GLY A 28 -14.88 7.71 3.71
N ALA A 29 -15.22 7.79 2.42
CA ALA A 29 -15.73 6.66 1.63
C ALA A 29 -15.16 6.75 0.22
N CYS A 30 -14.33 5.79 -0.20
CA CYS A 30 -13.65 5.82 -1.49
C CYS A 30 -13.31 4.41 -1.98
N LEU A 31 -13.55 4.11 -3.25
CA LEU A 31 -13.19 2.81 -3.86
C LEU A 31 -12.07 2.94 -4.90
N THR A 32 -11.56 4.16 -5.09
CA THR A 32 -10.51 4.48 -6.05
C THR A 32 -9.26 4.92 -5.31
N GLY A 33 -8.08 4.65 -5.87
CA GLY A 33 -6.80 5.02 -5.28
C GLY A 33 -6.11 6.09 -6.12
N HIS A 34 -6.84 7.15 -6.48
CA HIS A 34 -6.37 8.17 -7.42
C HIS A 34 -5.44 9.21 -6.79
N ASP A 35 -5.51 9.42 -5.48
CA ASP A 35 -4.75 10.47 -4.82
C ASP A 35 -3.43 9.95 -4.22
N ALA A 36 -2.35 10.13 -4.97
CA ALA A 36 -0.98 9.84 -4.55
C ALA A 36 -0.27 11.05 -3.92
N SER A 37 -0.99 12.14 -3.63
CA SER A 37 -0.46 13.27 -2.86
C SER A 37 -0.23 12.86 -1.40
N LEU A 38 0.38 13.75 -0.61
CA LEU A 38 0.43 13.62 0.84
C LEU A 38 -0.56 14.60 1.51
N ASP A 39 -1.62 14.97 0.78
CA ASP A 39 -2.60 15.91 1.29
C ASP A 39 -3.36 15.29 2.47
N PRO A 40 -3.63 16.06 3.54
CA PRO A 40 -4.28 15.54 4.73
C PRO A 40 -5.76 15.27 4.45
N SER A 41 -6.07 14.11 3.87
CA SER A 41 -7.43 13.72 3.52
C SER A 41 -7.64 12.20 3.50
N THR A 42 -8.90 11.80 3.57
CA THR A 42 -9.30 10.38 3.47
C THR A 42 -9.06 9.73 2.12
N CYS A 43 -8.76 10.51 1.08
CA CYS A 43 -8.44 9.98 -0.25
C CYS A 43 -6.95 9.70 -0.44
N SER A 44 -6.08 10.38 0.31
CA SER A 44 -4.63 10.20 0.22
C SER A 44 -4.20 8.95 0.98
N TYR A 45 -3.96 7.86 0.25
CA TYR A 45 -3.44 6.62 0.83
C TYR A 45 -2.04 6.80 1.44
N ARG A 46 -1.22 7.73 0.90
CA ARG A 46 0.10 8.03 1.46
C ARG A 46 -0.02 8.75 2.80
N TRP A 47 -0.91 9.73 2.90
CA TRP A 47 -1.13 10.44 4.15
C TRP A 47 -1.76 9.54 5.21
N GLN A 48 -2.75 8.71 4.83
CA GLN A 48 -3.35 7.69 5.69
C GLN A 48 -2.28 6.73 6.24
N ALA A 49 -1.42 6.18 5.35
CA ALA A 49 -0.35 5.26 5.75
C ALA A 49 0.66 5.92 6.69
N LEU A 50 1.08 7.17 6.42
CA LEU A 50 2.03 7.90 7.27
C LEU A 50 1.43 8.24 8.63
N THR A 51 0.20 8.75 8.65
CA THR A 51 -0.51 9.16 9.88
C THR A 51 -0.70 7.98 10.81
N GLU A 52 -1.15 6.85 10.29
CA GLU A 52 -1.30 5.62 11.07
C GLU A 52 0.03 5.02 11.50
N SER A 53 1.05 5.11 10.65
CA SER A 53 2.40 4.71 11.04
C SER A 53 2.88 5.49 12.27
N LYS A 54 2.64 6.80 12.30
CA LYS A 54 3.00 7.69 13.42
C LYS A 54 2.19 7.40 14.68
N ARG A 55 0.91 7.07 14.55
CA ARG A 55 0.01 6.84 15.69
C ARG A 55 0.23 5.48 16.35
N ASN A 56 0.31 4.44 15.53
CA ASN A 56 0.13 3.06 16.02
C ASN A 56 1.25 2.11 15.58
N ARG A 57 2.13 2.50 14.66
CA ARG A 57 3.14 1.59 14.06
C ARG A 57 4.56 2.11 14.14
N THR A 58 4.83 3.05 15.04
CA THR A 58 6.14 3.71 15.21
C THR A 58 7.27 2.69 15.37
N ALA A 59 7.04 1.62 16.14
CA ALA A 59 8.03 0.56 16.36
C ALA A 59 8.46 -0.21 15.09
N LEU A 60 7.65 -0.18 14.01
CA LEU A 60 8.04 -0.76 12.73
C LEU A 60 9.09 0.10 12.01
N TYR A 61 9.00 1.42 12.15
CA TYR A 61 9.70 2.38 11.29
C TYR A 61 10.84 3.13 11.98
N ASP A 62 10.70 3.42 13.28
CA ASP A 62 11.69 4.16 14.07
C ASP A 62 12.82 3.21 14.52
N LYS A 63 13.52 2.66 13.53
CA LYS A 63 14.66 1.78 13.70
C LYS A 63 15.91 2.48 13.18
N THR A 64 16.98 2.39 13.95
CA THR A 64 18.30 2.89 13.53
C THR A 64 19.14 1.71 13.00
N PRO A 65 19.48 1.67 11.71
CA PRO A 65 20.43 0.72 11.17
C PRO A 65 21.76 0.75 11.94
N THR A 66 22.29 -0.42 12.27
CA THR A 66 23.68 -0.54 12.74
C THR A 66 24.56 -1.11 11.64
N ALA A 67 25.88 -0.87 11.72
CA ALA A 67 26.83 -1.32 10.70
C ALA A 67 26.85 -2.85 10.48
N GLY A 68 26.35 -3.64 11.45
CA GLY A 68 26.28 -5.11 11.37
C GLY A 68 25.14 -5.66 10.50
N ALA A 69 24.23 -4.81 9.99
CA ALA A 69 23.11 -5.24 9.15
C ALA A 69 23.48 -5.37 7.65
N ARG A 70 24.73 -5.09 7.28
CA ARG A 70 25.17 -5.02 5.87
C ARG A 70 25.35 -6.41 5.27
N GLN A 71 24.63 -6.71 4.19
CA GLN A 71 24.94 -7.87 3.35
C GLN A 71 25.58 -7.48 2.01
N LYS A 72 25.20 -6.35 1.43
CA LYS A 72 25.86 -5.84 0.22
C LYS A 72 27.13 -5.05 0.60
N PRO A 73 28.29 -5.33 -0.05
CA PRO A 73 29.51 -4.60 0.24
C PRO A 73 29.34 -3.12 -0.12
N ALA A 74 29.66 -2.25 0.83
CA ALA A 74 29.65 -0.80 0.67
C ALA A 74 30.80 -0.18 1.47
N PRO A 75 31.31 1.00 1.08
CA PRO A 75 32.31 1.71 1.86
C PRO A 75 31.86 1.97 3.31
N MET A 76 32.82 2.22 4.21
CA MET A 76 32.49 2.60 5.59
C MET A 76 31.56 3.82 5.61
N GLY A 77 30.57 3.80 6.51
CA GLY A 77 29.57 4.87 6.62
C GLY A 77 28.50 4.88 5.52
N LEU A 78 28.54 3.95 4.54
CA LEU A 78 27.53 3.84 3.48
C LEU A 78 26.76 2.51 3.54
N LEU A 79 25.56 2.52 3.01
CA LEU A 79 24.72 1.36 2.72
C LEU A 79 24.56 1.22 1.21
N ALA A 80 24.83 0.04 0.67
CA ALA A 80 24.52 -0.26 -0.74
C ALA A 80 23.01 -0.46 -0.88
N THR A 81 22.44 0.12 -1.94
CA THR A 81 20.99 0.11 -2.15
C THR A 81 20.55 -0.96 -3.15
N SER A 82 19.25 -1.08 -3.34
CA SER A 82 18.63 -1.81 -4.45
C SER A 82 18.42 -0.96 -5.71
N ALA A 83 18.98 0.25 -5.79
CA ALA A 83 18.93 1.02 -7.04
C ALA A 83 19.72 0.28 -8.13
N TYR A 84 19.18 0.22 -9.35
CA TYR A 84 19.76 -0.56 -10.45
C TYR A 84 19.79 0.24 -11.76
N LEU A 85 20.59 -0.18 -12.73
CA LEU A 85 20.62 0.42 -14.06
C LEU A 85 19.47 -0.13 -14.90
N SER A 86 18.56 0.76 -15.30
CA SER A 86 17.51 0.41 -16.27
C SER A 86 18.10 0.04 -17.63
N ASN A 87 17.30 -0.60 -18.48
CA ASN A 87 17.66 -0.90 -19.89
C ASN A 87 18.09 0.32 -20.71
N ARG A 88 17.78 1.54 -20.25
CA ARG A 88 18.20 2.81 -20.89
C ARG A 88 19.52 3.35 -20.33
N GLY A 89 20.21 2.59 -19.45
CA GLY A 89 21.48 2.97 -18.83
C GLY A 89 21.36 3.97 -17.68
N ASN A 90 20.16 4.41 -17.32
CA ASN A 90 19.93 5.32 -16.19
C ASN A 90 19.68 4.54 -14.90
N LEU A 91 20.18 5.07 -13.77
CA LEU A 91 19.86 4.56 -12.44
C LEU A 91 18.36 4.70 -12.17
N TYR A 92 17.77 3.66 -11.57
CA TYR A 92 16.37 3.64 -11.16
C TYR A 92 16.23 3.30 -9.67
N PRO A 93 15.45 4.08 -8.91
CA PRO A 93 14.86 5.37 -9.30
C PRO A 93 15.95 6.44 -9.38
N GLY A 94 15.85 7.34 -10.37
CA GLY A 94 16.92 8.30 -10.66
C GLY A 94 17.16 9.36 -9.59
N GLN A 95 16.20 9.56 -8.68
CA GLN A 95 16.31 10.45 -7.52
C GLN A 95 16.83 9.75 -6.25
N TYR A 96 17.23 8.49 -6.38
CA TYR A 96 17.85 7.70 -5.32
C TYR A 96 19.31 7.39 -5.69
N GLY A 97 20.09 6.88 -4.74
CA GLY A 97 21.52 6.64 -4.94
C GLY A 97 21.83 5.16 -4.95
N ALA A 98 22.82 4.72 -5.74
CA ALA A 98 23.36 3.35 -5.65
C ALA A 98 23.89 3.02 -4.24
N VAL A 99 24.29 4.05 -3.51
CA VAL A 99 24.61 4.02 -2.08
C VAL A 99 23.90 5.17 -1.38
N ILE A 100 23.56 4.97 -0.12
CA ILE A 100 23.09 6.04 0.79
C ILE A 100 23.97 6.09 2.03
N ARG A 101 23.99 7.24 2.70
CA ARG A 101 24.67 7.35 4.00
C ARG A 101 23.97 6.46 5.01
N LEU A 102 24.76 5.77 5.84
CA LEU A 102 24.22 5.10 7.01
C LEU A 102 23.58 6.17 7.91
N PRO A 103 22.28 6.08 8.21
CA PRO A 103 21.60 7.10 8.98
C PRO A 103 22.08 7.13 10.44
N GLU A 104 22.05 8.32 11.02
CA GLU A 104 22.14 8.51 12.47
C GLU A 104 20.76 8.30 13.13
N PRO A 105 20.72 8.09 14.46
CA PRO A 105 19.45 8.01 15.18
C PRO A 105 18.53 9.19 14.87
N GLY A 106 17.28 8.91 14.48
CA GLY A 106 16.31 9.94 14.10
C GLY A 106 16.29 10.34 12.62
N ASP A 107 17.32 10.02 11.82
CA ASP A 107 17.35 10.39 10.40
C ASP A 107 16.26 9.69 9.58
N TRP A 108 15.89 8.46 9.96
CA TRP A 108 14.86 7.65 9.27
C TRP A 108 13.53 7.56 10.02
N HIS A 109 13.43 8.12 11.23
CA HIS A 109 12.22 8.04 12.04
C HIS A 109 11.05 8.76 11.36
N LEU A 110 9.81 8.41 11.68
CA LEU A 110 8.62 8.94 11.01
C LEU A 110 8.47 10.46 11.11
N ASP A 111 8.94 11.07 12.20
CA ASP A 111 8.99 12.53 12.41
C ASP A 111 10.37 13.14 12.11
N GLY A 112 11.25 12.35 11.49
CA GLY A 112 12.57 12.77 11.06
C GLY A 112 12.57 13.51 9.71
N PRO A 113 13.74 13.94 9.22
CA PRO A 113 14.98 13.88 9.97
C PRO A 113 14.97 14.92 11.10
N THR A 114 15.82 14.71 12.10
CA THR A 114 15.95 15.63 13.24
C THR A 114 17.07 16.64 13.07
N ARG A 115 17.87 16.54 12.00
CA ARG A 115 19.04 17.39 11.73
C ARG A 115 18.76 18.37 10.60
N ASP A 116 19.47 19.50 10.60
CA ASP A 116 19.26 20.63 9.68
C ASP A 116 20.11 20.55 8.40
N ASN A 117 21.11 19.67 8.36
CA ASN A 117 22.07 19.52 7.26
C ASN A 117 21.85 18.23 6.45
N MET A 118 20.61 17.75 6.39
CA MET A 118 20.27 16.55 5.61
C MET A 118 20.17 16.88 4.12
N GLU A 119 20.63 15.95 3.30
CA GLU A 119 20.53 16.02 1.85
C GLU A 119 20.04 14.68 1.29
N ASP A 120 19.25 14.73 0.23
CA ASP A 120 18.91 13.53 -0.53
C ASP A 120 20.06 13.06 -1.44
N ALA A 121 19.87 11.94 -2.14
CA ALA A 121 20.89 11.38 -3.03
C ALA A 121 21.32 12.30 -4.17
N ALA A 122 20.53 13.33 -4.49
CA ALA A 122 20.86 14.35 -5.49
C ALA A 122 21.51 15.61 -4.87
N GLY A 123 21.84 15.59 -3.58
CA GLY A 123 22.43 16.73 -2.85
C GLY A 123 21.42 17.84 -2.55
N ARG A 124 20.12 17.58 -2.60
CA ARG A 124 19.10 18.60 -2.30
C ARG A 124 18.83 18.62 -0.80
N PRO A 125 18.72 19.80 -0.16
CA PRO A 125 18.47 19.89 1.27
C PRO A 125 17.12 19.28 1.63
N ILE A 126 17.08 18.57 2.76
CA ILE A 126 15.87 17.99 3.33
C ILE A 126 15.58 18.63 4.69
N PRO A 127 14.49 19.40 4.81
CA PRO A 127 14.11 20.02 6.08
C PRO A 127 13.76 18.98 7.16
N ARG A 128 13.81 19.41 8.43
CA ARG A 128 13.36 18.60 9.56
C ARG A 128 11.91 18.15 9.39
N GLY A 129 11.59 16.94 9.84
CA GLY A 129 10.22 16.41 9.82
C GLY A 129 9.66 16.07 8.43
N GLN A 130 10.51 16.02 7.40
CA GLN A 130 10.10 15.77 6.00
C GLN A 130 10.28 14.32 5.53
N ASN A 131 10.54 13.37 6.44
CA ASN A 131 10.54 11.95 6.09
C ASN A 131 9.21 11.53 5.46
N PHE A 132 9.28 10.66 4.45
CA PHE A 132 8.13 10.14 3.68
C PHE A 132 7.37 11.18 2.83
N SER A 133 7.85 12.43 2.78
CA SER A 133 7.35 13.46 1.85
C SER A 133 7.50 13.05 0.38
N LYS A 134 8.50 12.24 0.05
CA LYS A 134 8.80 11.72 -1.30
C LYS A 134 9.06 10.22 -1.23
N HIS A 135 8.68 9.49 -2.26
CA HIS A 135 8.87 8.03 -2.35
C HIS A 135 10.33 7.55 -2.26
N THR A 136 11.33 8.43 -2.40
CA THR A 136 12.77 8.11 -2.25
C THR A 136 13.39 8.63 -0.95
N TRP A 137 12.61 9.23 -0.05
CA TRP A 137 13.11 9.85 1.18
C TRP A 137 12.29 9.46 2.41
N PRO A 138 12.88 8.98 3.52
CA PRO A 138 14.32 8.91 3.81
C PRO A 138 15.06 7.76 3.11
N TYR A 139 14.29 6.85 2.53
CA TYR A 139 14.74 5.74 1.70
C TYR A 139 13.68 5.46 0.64
N TRP A 140 13.98 4.58 -0.32
CA TRP A 140 13.01 4.18 -1.33
C TRP A 140 11.89 3.31 -0.73
N HIS A 141 10.65 3.78 -0.85
CA HIS A 141 9.45 3.15 -0.28
C HIS A 141 8.20 3.44 -1.13
N ASN A 142 7.12 2.72 -0.81
CA ASN A 142 5.78 2.97 -1.33
C ASN A 142 4.74 2.77 -0.22
N SER A 143 3.66 3.54 -0.26
CA SER A 143 2.45 3.22 0.49
C SER A 143 1.66 2.19 -0.30
N HIS A 144 1.51 1.00 0.25
CA HIS A 144 0.96 -0.18 -0.40
C HIS A 144 -0.41 -0.53 0.21
N HIS A 145 -1.39 -0.78 -0.65
CA HIS A 145 -2.71 -1.27 -0.25
C HIS A 145 -2.66 -2.76 0.07
N LEU A 146 -3.06 -3.13 1.28
CA LEU A 146 -3.08 -4.51 1.77
C LEU A 146 -4.13 -5.36 1.04
N ILE A 147 -5.33 -4.82 0.82
CA ILE A 147 -6.24 -5.27 -0.23
C ILE A 147 -5.93 -4.40 -1.45
N PRO A 148 -5.24 -4.92 -2.48
CA PRO A 148 -4.83 -4.12 -3.62
C PRO A 148 -6.04 -3.56 -4.35
N LYS A 149 -6.02 -2.25 -4.65
CA LYS A 149 -7.15 -1.57 -5.32
C LYS A 149 -7.53 -2.18 -6.67
N GLY A 150 -6.54 -2.65 -7.43
CA GLY A 150 -6.74 -3.29 -8.73
C GLY A 150 -7.52 -4.58 -8.56
N LEU A 151 -6.99 -5.49 -7.73
CA LEU A 151 -7.64 -6.75 -7.38
C LEU A 151 -9.05 -6.54 -6.84
N PHE A 152 -9.26 -5.60 -5.91
CA PHE A 152 -10.58 -5.27 -5.38
C PHE A 152 -11.61 -4.93 -6.47
N ASN A 153 -11.23 -4.05 -7.39
CA ASN A 153 -12.12 -3.63 -8.47
C ASN A 153 -12.33 -4.73 -9.53
N GLU A 154 -11.30 -5.53 -9.80
CA GLU A 154 -11.35 -6.68 -10.71
C GLU A 154 -12.28 -7.77 -10.16
N THR A 155 -12.16 -8.14 -8.87
CA THR A 155 -13.03 -9.14 -8.24
C THR A 155 -14.51 -8.71 -8.25
N ILE A 156 -14.80 -7.42 -8.08
CA ILE A 156 -16.19 -6.93 -8.26
C ILE A 156 -16.61 -7.02 -9.73
N ALA A 157 -15.73 -6.71 -10.68
CA ALA A 157 -16.03 -6.77 -12.11
C ALA A 157 -16.30 -8.20 -12.62
N GLU A 158 -15.87 -9.23 -11.90
CA GLU A 158 -16.15 -10.64 -12.19
C GLU A 158 -17.58 -11.07 -11.81
N VAL A 159 -18.32 -10.26 -11.04
CA VAL A 159 -19.74 -10.51 -10.76
C VAL A 159 -20.55 -10.38 -12.05
N GLU A 160 -21.30 -11.41 -12.42
CA GLU A 160 -21.97 -11.49 -13.74
C GLU A 160 -22.96 -10.35 -14.03
N ASP A 161 -23.74 -9.94 -13.03
CA ASP A 161 -24.78 -8.92 -13.16
C ASP A 161 -24.21 -7.50 -12.95
N ALA A 162 -24.29 -6.65 -13.98
CA ALA A 162 -23.79 -5.28 -13.95
C ALA A 162 -24.55 -4.33 -12.99
N ASP A 163 -25.84 -4.56 -12.77
CA ASP A 163 -26.61 -3.81 -11.77
C ASP A 163 -26.17 -4.22 -10.37
N CYS A 164 -25.90 -5.50 -10.17
CA CYS A 164 -25.31 -6.02 -8.93
C CYS A 164 -23.91 -5.43 -8.68
N GLN A 165 -23.04 -5.40 -9.70
CA GLN A 165 -21.72 -4.75 -9.64
C GLN A 165 -21.81 -3.27 -9.20
N SER A 166 -22.79 -2.54 -9.76
CA SER A 166 -23.02 -1.13 -9.45
C SER A 166 -23.53 -0.96 -8.03
N LEU A 167 -24.48 -1.80 -7.62
CA LEU A 167 -25.05 -1.77 -6.27
C LEU A 167 -24.01 -2.14 -5.21
N ILE A 168 -23.11 -3.10 -5.45
CA ILE A 168 -22.01 -3.42 -4.53
C ILE A 168 -21.18 -2.16 -4.24
N ARG A 169 -20.75 -1.45 -5.30
CA ARG A 169 -19.93 -0.25 -5.16
C ARG A 169 -20.67 0.87 -4.42
N LEU A 170 -21.92 1.14 -4.79
CA LEU A 170 -22.75 2.15 -4.13
C LEU A 170 -22.99 1.80 -2.66
N ALA A 171 -23.34 0.55 -2.36
CA ALA A 171 -23.66 0.09 -1.01
C ALA A 171 -22.44 0.11 -0.08
N LEU A 172 -21.24 -0.19 -0.59
CA LEU A 172 -19.99 -0.05 0.15
C LEU A 172 -19.62 1.42 0.41
N LEU A 173 -19.77 2.30 -0.58
CA LEU A 173 -19.55 3.75 -0.40
C LEU A 173 -20.52 4.32 0.65
N ARG A 174 -21.80 3.95 0.59
CA ARG A 174 -22.81 4.36 1.59
C ARG A 174 -22.57 3.78 2.98
N ALA A 175 -21.87 2.64 3.06
CA ALA A 175 -21.40 2.05 4.31
C ALA A 175 -20.17 2.76 4.89
N GLY A 176 -19.56 3.69 4.13
CA GLY A 176 -18.33 4.35 4.54
C GLY A 176 -17.10 3.46 4.39
N TYR A 177 -17.12 2.49 3.47
CA TYR A 177 -15.91 1.75 3.14
C TYR A 177 -14.95 2.63 2.33
N ASN A 178 -13.68 2.59 2.71
CA ASN A 178 -12.63 3.36 2.06
C ASN A 178 -11.42 2.46 1.80
N ILE A 179 -11.13 2.20 0.52
CA ILE A 179 -9.97 1.39 0.10
C ILE A 179 -8.64 2.01 0.54
N ASN A 180 -8.60 3.34 0.69
CA ASN A 180 -7.42 4.09 1.15
C ASN A 180 -7.35 4.23 2.68
N HIS A 181 -8.31 3.66 3.42
CA HIS A 181 -8.35 3.74 4.87
C HIS A 181 -7.05 3.22 5.47
N HIS A 182 -6.55 3.88 6.51
CA HIS A 182 -5.23 3.60 7.09
C HIS A 182 -5.02 2.16 7.56
N ILE A 183 -6.07 1.43 7.93
CA ILE A 183 -5.98 0.00 8.26
C ILE A 183 -5.66 -0.87 7.03
N ASN A 184 -5.99 -0.42 5.82
CA ASN A 184 -5.77 -1.12 4.56
C ASN A 184 -4.48 -0.67 3.85
N VAL A 185 -3.65 0.16 4.46
CA VAL A 185 -2.41 0.65 3.83
C VAL A 185 -1.22 0.51 4.77
N ILE A 186 -0.06 0.19 4.22
CA ILE A 186 1.21 0.07 4.94
C ILE A 186 2.33 0.72 4.13
N ILE A 187 3.31 1.35 4.78
CA ILE A 187 4.51 1.82 4.09
C ILE A 187 5.46 0.63 3.97
N LEU A 188 5.76 0.21 2.73
CA LEU A 188 6.73 -0.83 2.45
C LEU A 188 8.01 -0.22 1.85
N PRO A 189 9.19 -0.62 2.36
CA PRO A 189 10.44 -0.32 1.71
C PRO A 189 10.51 -1.00 0.35
N GLN A 190 11.19 -0.39 -0.60
CA GLN A 190 11.53 -1.03 -1.87
C GLN A 190 12.94 -1.62 -1.85
N ASP A 191 13.80 -1.02 -1.04
CA ASP A 191 15.20 -1.39 -0.88
C ASP A 191 15.39 -2.58 0.06
N LEU A 192 16.19 -3.56 -0.37
CA LEU A 192 16.43 -4.81 0.36
C LEU A 192 17.06 -4.58 1.73
N GLU A 193 18.10 -3.74 1.81
CA GLU A 193 18.84 -3.53 3.05
C GLU A 193 18.02 -2.69 4.03
N VAL A 194 17.27 -1.71 3.52
CA VAL A 194 16.31 -0.95 4.32
C VAL A 194 15.22 -1.87 4.87
N ALA A 195 14.64 -2.72 4.03
CA ALA A 195 13.62 -3.69 4.44
C ALA A 195 14.12 -4.62 5.55
N ARG A 196 15.39 -5.02 5.47
CA ARG A 196 16.04 -5.80 6.52
C ARG A 196 16.16 -5.07 7.84
N VAL A 197 16.60 -3.82 7.82
CA VAL A 197 16.63 -2.99 9.04
C VAL A 197 15.24 -2.88 9.65
N LEU A 198 14.24 -2.64 8.81
CA LEU A 198 12.86 -2.47 9.25
C LEU A 198 12.21 -3.76 9.72
N GLY A 199 12.76 -4.94 9.40
CA GLY A 199 12.10 -6.22 9.63
C GLY A 199 10.77 -6.31 8.86
N LEU A 200 10.75 -5.77 7.65
CA LEU A 200 9.60 -5.75 6.75
C LEU A 200 9.96 -6.47 5.45
N PRO A 201 8.97 -6.99 4.71
CA PRO A 201 9.21 -7.35 3.32
C PRO A 201 9.42 -6.09 2.49
N ARG A 202 10.08 -6.25 1.33
CA ARG A 202 10.11 -5.21 0.32
C ARG A 202 8.88 -5.28 -0.58
N HIS A 203 8.48 -4.16 -1.16
CA HIS A 203 7.27 -4.08 -1.96
C HIS A 203 7.32 -4.92 -3.25
N LEU A 204 8.43 -4.90 -4.01
CA LEU A 204 8.53 -5.59 -5.30
C LEU A 204 9.88 -6.29 -5.47
N ILE A 205 9.91 -7.25 -6.39
CA ILE A 205 11.13 -7.84 -6.95
C ILE A 205 11.82 -6.79 -7.85
N LEU A 206 13.13 -6.61 -7.70
CA LEU A 206 13.93 -5.62 -8.42
C LEU A 206 15.07 -6.27 -9.21
N GLU A 207 15.57 -5.57 -10.24
CA GLU A 207 16.75 -5.97 -11.02
C GLU A 207 18.08 -5.67 -10.29
N ASP A 208 18.09 -5.84 -8.96
CA ASP A 208 19.22 -5.54 -8.09
C ASP A 208 20.02 -6.79 -7.70
N GLY A 209 19.84 -7.88 -8.46
CA GLY A 209 20.37 -9.22 -8.20
C GLY A 209 19.43 -10.13 -7.40
N SER A 210 18.22 -9.67 -7.06
CA SER A 210 17.22 -10.55 -6.46
C SER A 210 16.69 -11.60 -7.44
N TRP A 211 16.32 -12.78 -6.92
CA TRP A 211 15.86 -13.92 -7.72
C TRP A 211 14.63 -13.53 -8.54
N MET A 212 14.83 -13.17 -9.81
CA MET A 212 13.72 -13.08 -10.75
C MET A 212 13.36 -14.50 -11.17
N VAL A 213 12.21 -14.99 -10.73
CA VAL A 213 11.62 -16.17 -11.35
C VAL A 213 11.20 -15.78 -12.77
N GLU A 214 11.77 -16.46 -13.76
CA GLU A 214 11.45 -16.25 -15.18
C GLU A 214 9.92 -16.35 -15.37
N GLY A 215 9.31 -15.28 -15.91
CA GLY A 215 7.86 -15.18 -16.09
C GLY A 215 7.09 -14.46 -14.98
N SER A 216 7.73 -14.07 -13.87
CA SER A 216 7.08 -13.18 -12.88
C SER A 216 7.11 -11.73 -13.37
N PRO A 217 5.98 -11.00 -13.38
CA PRO A 217 5.97 -9.63 -13.87
C PRO A 217 6.83 -8.74 -12.98
N LYS A 218 7.71 -7.97 -13.62
CA LYS A 218 8.46 -6.91 -12.95
C LYS A 218 7.45 -5.88 -12.45
N PHE A 219 7.61 -5.46 -11.20
CA PHE A 219 6.74 -4.47 -10.55
C PHE A 219 5.29 -4.90 -10.30
N ASP A 220 5.03 -6.21 -10.28
CA ASP A 220 3.78 -6.77 -9.77
C ASP A 220 4.08 -7.71 -8.61
N HIS A 221 3.10 -7.88 -7.73
CA HIS A 221 3.14 -8.77 -6.59
C HIS A 221 2.03 -9.82 -6.75
N LEU A 222 2.05 -10.54 -7.88
CA LEU A 222 1.02 -11.54 -8.24
C LEU A 222 0.84 -12.63 -7.17
N GLY A 223 1.95 -13.12 -6.58
CA GLY A 223 1.87 -14.11 -5.51
C GLY A 223 1.06 -13.60 -4.31
N TYR A 224 1.27 -12.33 -3.96
CA TYR A 224 0.48 -11.65 -2.93
C TYR A 224 -0.98 -11.45 -3.37
N ASN A 225 -1.21 -11.02 -4.62
CA ASN A 225 -2.56 -10.81 -5.14
C ASN A 225 -3.40 -12.09 -5.06
N TRP A 226 -2.85 -13.24 -5.47
CA TRP A 226 -3.55 -14.53 -5.36
C TRP A 226 -3.88 -14.89 -3.91
N ASN A 227 -2.94 -14.66 -2.98
CA ASN A 227 -3.17 -14.92 -1.56
C ASN A 227 -4.32 -14.06 -0.98
N VAL A 228 -4.44 -12.81 -1.43
CA VAL A 228 -5.54 -11.90 -1.03
C VAL A 228 -6.83 -12.28 -1.75
N GLN A 229 -6.76 -12.65 -3.03
CA GLN A 229 -7.90 -13.01 -3.87
C GLN A 229 -8.70 -14.18 -3.27
N ASP A 230 -8.03 -15.24 -2.82
CA ASP A 230 -8.63 -16.41 -2.19
C ASP A 230 -9.57 -16.04 -1.01
N ARG A 231 -9.35 -14.89 -0.37
CA ARG A 231 -10.15 -14.39 0.78
C ARG A 231 -11.15 -13.32 0.39
N LEU A 232 -10.78 -12.48 -0.57
CA LEU A 232 -11.61 -11.40 -1.07
C LEU A 232 -12.81 -11.96 -1.86
N GLU A 233 -12.60 -12.97 -2.69
CA GLU A 233 -13.66 -13.58 -3.51
C GLU A 233 -14.86 -14.05 -2.68
N PRO A 234 -14.70 -14.82 -1.59
CA PRO A 234 -15.82 -15.18 -0.72
C PRO A 234 -16.61 -13.98 -0.17
N ILE A 235 -15.94 -12.87 0.16
CA ILE A 235 -16.59 -11.64 0.67
C ILE A 235 -17.41 -11.00 -0.45
N ILE A 236 -16.81 -10.80 -1.63
CA ILE A 236 -17.50 -10.21 -2.78
C ILE A 236 -18.67 -11.09 -3.23
N ASN A 237 -18.53 -12.43 -3.19
CA ASN A 237 -19.61 -13.36 -3.49
C ASN A 237 -20.78 -13.25 -2.51
N ARG A 238 -20.52 -13.00 -1.21
CA ARG A 238 -21.59 -12.72 -0.23
C ARG A 238 -22.28 -11.39 -0.52
N TYR A 239 -21.51 -10.35 -0.86
CA TYR A 239 -22.06 -9.05 -1.25
C TYR A 239 -22.91 -9.15 -2.51
N ALA A 240 -22.46 -9.88 -3.53
CA ALA A 240 -23.21 -10.13 -4.75
C ALA A 240 -24.55 -10.80 -4.45
N LYS A 241 -24.58 -11.83 -3.60
CA LYS A 241 -25.84 -12.48 -3.17
C LYS A 241 -26.77 -11.52 -2.42
N ALA A 242 -26.24 -10.65 -1.57
CA ALA A 242 -27.03 -9.67 -0.84
C ALA A 242 -27.63 -8.60 -1.77
N CYS A 243 -26.82 -8.07 -2.69
CA CYS A 243 -27.25 -7.10 -3.70
C CYS A 243 -28.28 -7.68 -4.66
N ASP A 244 -28.07 -8.90 -5.16
CA ASP A 244 -29.02 -9.62 -6.02
C ASP A 244 -30.36 -9.86 -5.31
N ALA A 245 -30.33 -10.27 -4.05
CA ALA A 245 -31.54 -10.41 -3.24
C ALA A 245 -32.27 -9.07 -3.03
N GLU A 246 -31.54 -7.97 -2.89
CA GLU A 246 -32.13 -6.63 -2.73
C GLU A 246 -32.76 -6.13 -4.03
N LEU A 247 -32.06 -6.26 -5.16
CA LEU A 247 -32.55 -5.89 -6.49
C LEU A 247 -33.84 -6.65 -6.86
N ARG A 248 -33.97 -7.91 -6.44
CA ARG A 248 -35.18 -8.72 -6.67
C ARG A 248 -36.33 -8.41 -5.71
N LYS A 249 -36.06 -7.80 -4.55
CA LYS A 249 -37.07 -7.46 -3.54
C LYS A 249 -37.66 -6.06 -3.72
N ASN A 250 -36.84 -5.09 -4.13
CA ASN A 250 -37.18 -3.67 -4.05
C ASN A 250 -36.91 -2.93 -5.37
N CYS A 251 -37.84 -2.06 -5.75
CA CYS A 251 -37.60 -1.08 -6.82
C CYS A 251 -36.70 0.08 -6.36
N ASP A 252 -36.50 0.28 -5.05
CA ASP A 252 -35.66 1.35 -4.48
C ASP A 252 -34.51 0.79 -3.64
N THR A 253 -33.30 0.89 -4.16
CA THR A 253 -32.06 0.46 -3.50
C THR A 253 -31.24 1.64 -2.95
N SER A 254 -31.77 2.87 -2.94
CA SER A 254 -31.05 4.10 -2.59
C SER A 254 -30.45 4.10 -1.19
N LYS A 255 -31.07 3.38 -0.25
CA LYS A 255 -30.63 3.29 1.15
C LYS A 255 -29.89 1.99 1.49
N PHE A 256 -29.79 1.05 0.54
CA PHE A 256 -29.10 -0.21 0.76
C PHE A 256 -27.60 0.01 1.01
N LYS A 257 -27.07 -0.68 2.02
CA LYS A 257 -25.67 -0.64 2.45
C LYS A 257 -25.17 -2.06 2.68
N LEU A 258 -23.91 -2.28 2.35
CA LEU A 258 -23.21 -3.50 2.73
C LEU A 258 -22.48 -3.29 4.05
N SER A 259 -22.04 -4.37 4.68
CA SER A 259 -21.06 -4.30 5.76
C SER A 259 -19.70 -3.92 5.17
N LYS A 260 -18.91 -3.13 5.89
CA LYS A 260 -17.50 -2.88 5.55
C LYS A 260 -16.56 -3.72 6.38
N GLU A 261 -17.04 -4.21 7.52
CA GLU A 261 -16.30 -4.88 8.58
C GLU A 261 -15.55 -6.12 8.07
N GLU A 262 -16.12 -6.91 7.16
CA GLU A 262 -15.43 -8.08 6.58
C GLU A 262 -14.19 -7.69 5.75
N LEU A 263 -14.25 -6.56 5.04
CA LEU A 263 -13.09 -6.03 4.29
C LEU A 263 -12.05 -5.43 5.24
N GLU A 264 -12.49 -4.73 6.29
CA GLU A 264 -11.60 -4.18 7.32
C GLU A 264 -10.88 -5.30 8.10
N GLU A 265 -11.57 -6.40 8.39
CA GLU A 265 -10.99 -7.60 9.01
C GLU A 265 -9.98 -8.29 8.08
N LEU A 266 -10.27 -8.35 6.77
CA LEU A 266 -9.32 -8.84 5.78
C LEU A 266 -8.07 -7.95 5.73
N SER A 267 -8.21 -6.62 5.71
CA SER A 267 -7.07 -5.69 5.77
C SER A 267 -6.19 -5.93 7.00
N ASN A 268 -6.80 -6.10 8.19
CA ASN A 268 -6.06 -6.40 9.41
C ASN A 268 -5.35 -7.76 9.35
N THR A 269 -5.99 -8.78 8.77
CA THR A 269 -5.37 -10.09 8.54
C THR A 269 -4.15 -9.96 7.63
N CYS A 270 -4.28 -9.26 6.51
CA CYS A 270 -3.18 -8.99 5.59
C CYS A 270 -2.04 -8.23 6.28
N PHE A 271 -2.34 -7.19 7.07
CA PHE A 271 -1.33 -6.44 7.84
C PHE A 271 -0.50 -7.36 8.74
N ARG A 272 -1.15 -8.22 9.53
CA ARG A 272 -0.45 -9.18 10.39
C ARG A 272 0.43 -10.11 9.57
N SER A 273 -0.11 -10.72 8.52
CA SER A 273 0.67 -11.65 7.67
C SER A 273 1.89 -10.98 7.03
N VAL A 274 1.75 -9.74 6.55
CA VAL A 274 2.86 -8.96 5.96
C VAL A 274 3.95 -8.67 7.00
N THR A 275 3.56 -8.24 8.20
CA THR A 275 4.52 -7.90 9.27
C THR A 275 5.19 -9.14 9.89
N GLU A 276 4.46 -10.25 10.04
CA GLU A 276 5.00 -11.55 10.48
C GLU A 276 5.98 -12.13 9.45
N PHE A 277 5.64 -12.05 8.16
CA PHE A 277 6.55 -12.45 7.09
C PHE A 277 7.81 -11.60 7.08
N GLY A 278 7.70 -10.27 7.19
CA GLY A 278 8.86 -9.38 7.28
C GLY A 278 9.77 -9.65 8.48
N THR A 279 9.19 -10.08 9.60
CA THR A 279 9.96 -10.43 10.80
C THR A 279 10.75 -11.73 10.60
N THR A 280 10.19 -12.70 9.87
CA THR A 280 10.81 -14.02 9.65
C THR A 280 11.70 -14.08 8.41
N HIS A 281 11.39 -13.28 7.39
CA HIS A 281 12.05 -13.22 6.09
C HIS A 281 12.33 -11.76 5.69
N PRO A 282 13.11 -11.02 6.49
CA PRO A 282 13.32 -9.59 6.30
C PRO A 282 13.95 -9.27 4.94
N GLY A 283 13.32 -8.36 4.21
CA GLY A 283 13.76 -7.91 2.89
C GLY A 283 13.37 -8.81 1.72
N GLU A 284 12.79 -9.98 1.96
CA GLU A 284 12.15 -10.74 0.88
C GLU A 284 10.97 -9.95 0.30
N PRO A 285 10.70 -10.07 -1.02
CA PRO A 285 9.60 -9.36 -1.65
C PRO A 285 8.25 -9.90 -1.15
N ILE A 286 7.24 -9.02 -1.06
CA ILE A 286 5.88 -9.42 -0.63
C ILE A 286 5.27 -10.52 -1.54
N SER A 287 5.73 -10.61 -2.79
CA SER A 287 5.32 -11.67 -3.71
C SER A 287 5.73 -13.08 -3.27
N ASP A 288 6.76 -13.20 -2.42
CA ASP A 288 7.27 -14.49 -1.94
C ASP A 288 6.58 -14.93 -0.65
N MET A 289 5.60 -14.15 -0.18
CA MET A 289 4.80 -14.53 0.98
C MET A 289 4.09 -15.87 0.74
N PRO A 290 4.16 -16.79 1.70
CA PRO A 290 3.38 -18.01 1.62
C PRO A 290 1.89 -17.69 1.63
N ARG A 291 1.07 -18.62 1.14
CA ARG A 291 -0.39 -18.52 1.25
C ARG A 291 -0.77 -18.28 2.71
N ILE A 292 -1.57 -17.24 2.94
CA ILE A 292 -2.10 -16.94 4.26
C ILE A 292 -3.00 -18.14 4.67
N PRO A 293 -2.83 -18.75 5.86
CA PRO A 293 -3.60 -19.93 6.26
C PRO A 293 -5.11 -19.66 6.27
N ALA A 294 -5.92 -20.47 5.57
CA ALA A 294 -7.38 -20.33 5.58
C ALA A 294 -7.92 -20.46 7.02
N PHE A 295 -8.92 -19.63 7.35
CA PHE A 295 -9.67 -19.74 8.61
C PHE A 295 -10.69 -20.88 8.52
#